data_AF-A0A925CSN7-F1
#
_entry.id   AF-A0A925CSN7-F1
#
_cell.length_a   1.000
_cell.length_b   1.000
_cell.length_c   1.000
_cell.angle_alpha   90.00
_cell.angle_beta   90.00
_cell.angle_gamma   90.00
#
_symmetry.space_group_name_H-M   'P 1'
#
loop_
_entity.id
_entity.type
_entity.pdbx_description
1 polymer ?
#
loop_
_entity_poly.entity_id
_entity_poly.type
_entity_poly.pdbx_seq_one_letter_code
_entity_poly.pdbx_strand_id
1 'polypeptide(L)'
;MLAFSGWLSRLYALPVDLLVVMGVANVVYGTFSFALARRRVRPRALIVCLVMANALWAGSCALAAIMVAATASTFGLTHLLAESVLVGGLAGLEWRNREFLLVAI
;
A
#
# COMPACT_ATOMS: atom_id res chain seq x y z
N MET A 1 5.61 3.01 -11.24
CA MET A 1 5.26 1.57 -11.24
C MET A 1 4.62 1.14 -12.55
N LEU A 2 3.43 1.65 -12.91
CA LEU A 2 2.71 1.26 -14.14
C LEU A 2 3.49 1.48 -15.45
N ALA A 3 4.02 2.69 -15.68
CA ALA A 3 4.73 3.02 -16.91
C ALA A 3 6.09 2.30 -17.08
N PHE A 4 6.60 1.67 -16.01
CA PHE A 4 7.92 1.04 -15.98
C PHE A 4 7.84 -0.45 -15.60
N SER A 5 6.66 -1.07 -15.66
CA SER A 5 6.40 -2.43 -15.17
C SER A 5 7.33 -3.47 -15.81
N GLY A 6 7.64 -3.35 -17.10
CA GLY A 6 8.56 -4.27 -17.78
C GLY A 6 10.02 -4.16 -17.33
N TRP A 7 10.50 -2.96 -16.99
CA TRP A 7 11.85 -2.79 -16.44
C TRP A 7 11.91 -3.24 -14.98
N LEU A 8 10.90 -2.87 -14.17
CA LEU A 8 10.79 -3.31 -12.78
C LEU A 8 10.65 -4.82 -12.65
N SER A 9 9.92 -5.48 -13.56
CA SER A 9 9.75 -6.94 -13.56
C SER A 9 11.11 -7.65 -13.64
N ARG A 10 12.02 -7.15 -14.48
CA ARG A 10 13.40 -7.67 -14.58
C ARG A 10 14.21 -7.39 -13.33
N LEU A 11 14.08 -6.20 -12.74
CA LEU A 11 14.83 -5.81 -11.54
C LEU A 11 14.38 -6.59 -10.29
N TYR A 12 13.06 -6.78 -10.13
CA TYR A 12 12.46 -7.42 -8.96
C TYR A 12 12.28 -8.94 -9.13
N ALA A 13 12.48 -9.46 -10.34
CA ALA A 13 12.12 -10.82 -10.72
C ALA A 13 10.67 -11.16 -10.33
N LEU A 14 9.77 -10.19 -10.52
CA LEU A 14 8.34 -10.32 -10.23
C LEU A 14 7.54 -10.33 -11.54
N PRO A 15 6.39 -11.03 -11.59
CA PRO A 15 5.50 -10.99 -12.75
C PRO A 15 5.05 -9.57 -13.08
N VAL A 16 5.02 -9.22 -14.37
CA VAL A 16 4.53 -7.91 -14.84
C VAL A 16 3.11 -7.65 -14.36
N ASP A 17 2.25 -8.67 -14.39
CA ASP A 17 0.85 -8.56 -13.95
C ASP A 17 0.73 -8.15 -12.49
N LEU A 18 1.58 -8.70 -11.61
CA LEU A 18 1.63 -8.32 -10.20
C LEU A 18 2.01 -6.83 -10.05
N LEU A 19 3.03 -6.38 -10.79
CA LEU A 19 3.46 -4.98 -10.76
C LEU A 19 2.40 -4.02 -11.31
N VAL A 20 1.63 -4.44 -12.30
CA VAL A 20 0.50 -3.66 -12.83
C VAL A 20 -0.61 -3.56 -11.80
N VAL A 21 -1.00 -4.68 -11.17
CA VAL A 21 -2.01 -4.68 -10.08
C VAL A 21 -1.59 -3.77 -8.94
N MET A 22 -0.33 -3.88 -8.47
CA MET A 22 0.21 -2.99 -7.45
C MET A 22 0.21 -1.52 -7.89
N GLY A 23 0.55 -1.27 -9.15
CA GLY A 23 0.52 0.08 -9.71
C GLY A 23 -0.87 0.70 -9.74
N VAL A 24 -1.88 -0.07 -10.17
CA VAL A 24 -3.28 0.37 -10.17
C VAL A 24 -3.78 0.60 -8.75
N ALA A 25 -3.51 -0.35 -7.84
CA ALA A 25 -3.88 -0.24 -6.43
C ALA A 25 -3.30 1.04 -5.81
N ASN A 26 -2.03 1.36 -6.08
CA ASN A 26 -1.39 2.59 -5.61
C ASN A 26 -2.02 3.86 -6.17
N VAL A 27 -2.46 3.88 -7.43
CA VAL A 27 -3.16 5.04 -8.00
C VAL A 27 -4.54 5.22 -7.35
N VAL A 28 -5.31 4.15 -7.19
CA VAL A 28 -6.62 4.18 -6.54
C VAL A 28 -6.48 4.61 -5.07
N TYR A 29 -5.54 4.01 -4.34
CA TYR A 29 -5.26 4.37 -2.96
C TYR A 29 -4.79 5.83 -2.85
N GLY A 30 -3.81 6.24 -3.66
CA GLY A 30 -3.26 7.60 -3.62
C GLY A 30 -4.32 8.67 -3.93
N THR A 31 -5.18 8.42 -4.92
CA THR A 31 -6.29 9.34 -5.24
C THR A 31 -7.31 9.43 -4.11
N PHE A 32 -7.68 8.29 -3.50
CA PHE A 32 -8.56 8.25 -2.33
C PHE A 32 -7.97 8.99 -1.13
N SER A 33 -6.74 8.65 -0.74
CA SER A 33 -6.04 9.24 0.41
C SER A 33 -5.84 10.73 0.25
N PHE A 34 -5.47 11.18 -0.96
CA PHE A 34 -5.33 12.60 -1.26
C PHE A 34 -6.68 13.34 -1.20
N ALA A 35 -7.74 12.76 -1.76
CA ALA A 35 -9.08 13.33 -1.69
C ALA A 35 -9.58 13.43 -0.24
N LEU A 36 -9.28 12.44 0.61
CA LEU A 36 -9.59 12.46 2.04
C LEU A 36 -8.77 13.52 2.79
N ALA A 37 -7.46 13.61 2.50
CA ALA A 37 -6.56 14.57 3.14
C ALA A 37 -6.97 16.03 2.89
N ARG A 38 -7.51 16.34 1.71
CA ARG A 38 -8.03 17.67 1.32
C ARG A 38 -9.31 18.07 2.05
N ARG A 39 -10.00 17.16 2.73
CA ARG A 39 -11.20 17.49 3.49
C ARG A 39 -10.81 18.10 4.83
N ARG A 40 -11.43 19.24 5.15
CA ARG A 40 -11.27 19.91 6.46
C ARG A 40 -11.85 19.09 7.60
N VAL A 41 -13.00 18.47 7.35
CA VAL A 41 -13.63 17.49 8.24
C VAL A 41 -13.69 16.15 7.52
N ARG A 42 -13.04 15.14 8.09
CA ARG A 42 -12.87 13.82 7.52
C ARG A 42 -13.86 12.86 8.20
N PRO A 43 -14.80 12.26 7.45
CA PRO A 43 -15.72 11.30 8.01
C PRO A 43 -14.96 10.10 8.62
N ARG A 44 -15.33 9.72 9.84
CA ARG A 44 -14.72 8.56 10.53
C ARG A 44 -14.75 7.29 9.69
N ALA A 45 -15.85 7.05 8.98
CA ALA A 45 -15.99 5.89 8.10
C ALA A 45 -14.90 5.84 7.01
N LEU A 46 -14.50 6.98 6.45
CA LEU A 46 -13.45 7.04 5.43
C LEU A 46 -12.05 6.82 6.03
N ILE A 47 -11.80 7.26 7.26
CA ILE A 47 -10.55 6.97 7.97
C ILE A 47 -10.48 5.47 8.30
N VAL A 48 -11.57 4.86 8.75
CA VAL A 48 -11.61 3.40 8.97
C VAL A 48 -11.41 2.65 7.66
N CYS A 49 -12.01 3.10 6.55
CA CYS A 49 -11.76 2.55 5.22
C CYS A 49 -10.28 2.64 4.84
N LEU A 50 -9.61 3.75 5.14
CA LEU A 50 -8.17 3.93 4.91
C LEU A 50 -7.33 2.92 5.70
N VAL A 51 -7.62 2.77 7.00
CA VAL A 51 -6.97 1.79 7.87
C VAL A 51 -7.12 0.38 7.31
N MET A 52 -8.34 0.01 6.90
CA MET A 52 -8.62 -1.33 6.35
C MET A 52 -7.90 -1.56 5.02
N ALA A 53 -7.82 -0.54 4.15
CA ALA A 53 -7.08 -0.62 2.90
C ALA A 53 -5.58 -0.85 3.17
N ASN A 54 -4.99 -0.09 4.09
CA ASN A 54 -3.60 -0.23 4.49
C ASN A 54 -3.30 -1.61 5.12
N ALA A 55 -4.19 -2.10 6.01
CA ALA A 55 -4.03 -3.41 6.63
C ALA A 55 -4.15 -4.55 5.62
N LEU A 56 -5.12 -4.48 4.71
CA LEU A 56 -5.31 -5.47 3.65
C LEU A 56 -4.12 -5.47 2.68
N TRP A 57 -3.61 -4.29 2.32
CA TRP A 57 -2.43 -4.17 1.47
C TRP A 57 -1.18 -4.74 2.15
N ALA A 58 -1.00 -4.50 3.45
CA ALA A 58 0.10 -5.06 4.22
C ALA A 58 0.08 -6.59 4.18
N GLY A 59 -1.10 -7.19 4.45
CA GLY A 59 -1.28 -8.64 4.35
C GLY A 59 -1.02 -9.19 2.93
N SER A 60 -1.46 -8.45 1.91
CA SER A 60 -1.24 -8.84 0.51
C SER A 60 0.25 -8.80 0.12
N CYS A 61 0.98 -7.77 0.54
CA CYS A 61 2.43 -7.66 0.33
C CYS A 61 3.20 -8.75 1.07
N ALA A 62 2.83 -9.04 2.33
CA ALA A 62 3.43 -10.14 3.09
C ALA A 62 3.18 -11.50 2.43
N LEU A 63 1.94 -11.77 2.00
CA LEU A 63 1.59 -13.01 1.31
C LEU A 63 2.35 -13.13 -0.02
N ALA A 64 2.38 -12.07 -0.81
CA ALA A 64 3.14 -12.04 -2.07
C ALA A 64 4.63 -12.32 -1.82
N ALA A 65 5.23 -11.71 -0.79
CA ALA A 65 6.61 -11.95 -0.40
C ALA A 65 6.87 -13.43 -0.09
N ILE A 66 5.96 -14.10 0.63
CA ILE A 66 6.05 -15.54 0.92
C ILE A 66 5.94 -16.36 -0.37
N MET A 67 4.97 -16.07 -1.23
CA MET A 67 4.74 -16.81 -2.47
C MET A 67 5.90 -16.73 -3.45
N VAL A 68 6.59 -15.59 -3.49
CA VAL A 68 7.71 -15.34 -4.41
C VAL A 68 9.08 -15.45 -3.75
N ALA A 69 9.16 -15.87 -2.48
CA ALA A 69 10.40 -15.87 -1.69
C ALA A 69 11.55 -16.66 -2.34
N ALA A 70 11.23 -17.74 -3.06
CA ALA A 70 12.22 -18.59 -3.71
C ALA A 70 12.66 -18.08 -5.10
N THR A 71 11.91 -17.18 -5.73
CA THR A 71 12.08 -16.79 -7.13
C THR A 71 12.34 -15.30 -7.33
N ALA A 72 11.91 -14.46 -6.39
CA ALA A 72 12.11 -13.02 -6.45
C ALA A 72 13.56 -12.66 -6.14
N SER A 73 14.00 -11.52 -6.69
CA SER A 73 15.30 -10.97 -6.33
C SER A 73 15.27 -10.43 -4.90
N THR A 74 16.43 -10.29 -4.28
CA THR A 74 16.55 -9.67 -2.94
C THR A 74 15.89 -8.28 -2.91
N PHE A 75 15.98 -7.52 -4.01
CA PHE A 75 15.29 -6.23 -4.15
C PHE A 75 13.77 -6.36 -4.17
N GLY A 76 13.23 -7.31 -4.94
CA GLY A 76 11.77 -7.53 -5.00
C GLY A 76 11.21 -7.97 -3.65
N LEU A 77 11.91 -8.88 -2.96
CA LEU A 77 11.51 -9.35 -1.63
C LEU A 77 11.59 -8.23 -0.59
N THR A 78 12.69 -7.47 -0.58
CA THR A 78 12.87 -6.33 0.33
C THR A 78 11.80 -5.27 0.09
N HIS A 79 11.46 -4.98 -1.17
CA HIS A 79 10.40 -4.04 -1.52
C HIS A 79 9.04 -4.48 -0.96
N LEU A 80 8.63 -5.74 -1.17
CA LEU A 80 7.35 -6.25 -0.65
C LEU A 80 7.29 -6.25 0.88
N LEU A 81 8.38 -6.64 1.54
CA LEU A 81 8.45 -6.61 3.00
C LEU A 81 8.43 -5.18 3.54
N ALA A 82 9.18 -4.26 2.92
CA ALA A 82 9.19 -2.84 3.30
C ALA A 82 7.80 -2.22 3.14
N GLU A 83 7.13 -2.45 2.01
CA GLU A 83 5.74 -2.05 1.79
C GLU A 83 4.82 -2.60 2.89
N SER A 84 4.90 -3.90 3.17
CA SER A 84 4.10 -4.54 4.22
C SER A 84 4.28 -3.88 5.59
N VAL A 85 5.52 -3.59 5.99
CA VAL A 85 5.81 -2.97 7.29
C VAL A 85 5.34 -1.52 7.31
N LEU A 86 5.59 -0.76 6.25
CA LEU A 86 5.22 0.65 6.16
C LEU A 86 3.70 0.85 6.19
N VAL A 87 2.97 0.17 5.31
CA VAL A 87 1.50 0.33 5.26
C VAL A 87 0.81 -0.31 6.47
N GLY A 88 1.35 -1.41 7.02
CA GLY A 88 0.86 -1.97 8.27
C GLY A 88 1.07 -1.02 9.45
N GLY A 89 2.23 -0.35 9.50
CA GLY A 89 2.52 0.71 10.47
C GLY A 89 1.56 1.89 10.33
N LEU A 90 1.30 2.34 9.10
CA LEU A 90 0.31 3.39 8.82
C LEU A 90 -1.08 3.00 9.31
N ALA A 91 -1.56 1.78 9.00
CA ALA A 91 -2.84 1.29 9.50
C ALA A 91 -2.92 1.35 11.03
N GLY A 92 -1.86 0.93 11.73
CA GLY A 92 -1.77 0.99 13.19
C GLY A 92 -1.80 2.42 13.74
N LEU A 93 -1.05 3.33 13.12
CA LEU A 93 -1.02 4.74 13.51
C LEU A 93 -2.35 5.45 13.24
N GLU A 94 -2.94 5.24 12.06
CA GLU A 94 -4.23 5.79 11.66
C GLU A 94 -5.34 5.28 12.57
N TRP A 95 -5.34 3.99 12.92
CA TRP A 95 -6.32 3.42 13.85
C TRP A 95 -6.23 4.04 15.24
N ARG A 96 -5.00 4.17 15.77
CA ARG A 96 -4.74 4.75 17.10
C ARG A 96 -5.12 6.23 17.16
N ASN A 97 -4.85 6.99 16.10
CA ASN A 97 -5.04 8.44 16.05
C ASN A 97 -6.31 8.87 15.29
N ARG A 98 -7.22 7.94 14.98
CA ARG A 98 -8.39 8.18 14.12
C ARG A 98 -9.27 9.36 14.55
N GLU A 99 -9.39 9.62 15.85
CA GLU A 99 -10.21 10.71 16.38
C GLU A 99 -9.53 12.07 16.13
N PHE A 100 -8.21 12.14 16.25
CA PHE A 100 -7.42 13.33 15.89
C PHE A 100 -7.44 13.60 14.39
N LEU A 101 -7.52 12.54 13.58
CA LEU A 101 -7.59 12.64 12.13
C LEU A 101 -8.92 13.17 11.59
N LEU A 102 -9.96 13.33 12.42
CA LEU A 102 -11.27 13.83 11.98
C LEU A 102 -11.25 15.27 11.50
N VAL A 103 -10.31 16.08 11.99
CA VAL A 103 -10.21 17.50 11.64
C VAL A 103 -8.79 17.82 11.19
N ALA A 104 -8.67 18.46 10.03
CA ALA A 104 -7.39 19.01 9.59
C ALA A 104 -7.10 20.30 10.36
N ILE A 105 -5.92 20.39 10.98
CA ILE A 105 -5.41 21.60 11.65
C ILE A 105 -5.03 22.65 10.61
#